data_AF-C5KZ31-F1
#
_entry.id   AF-C5KZ31-F1
#
_cell.length_a   1.000
_cell.length_b   1.000
_cell.length_c   1.000
_cell.angle_alpha   90.00
_cell.angle_beta   90.00
_cell.angle_gamma   90.00
#
_symmetry.space_group_name_H-M   'P 1'
#
loop_
_entity.id
_entity.type
_entity.pdbx_description
1 polymer ?
#
loop_
_entity_poly.entity_id
_entity_poly.type
_entity_poly.pdbx_seq_one_letter_code
_entity_poly.pdbx_strand_id
1 'polypeptide(L)'
;MLSFVLVLLASVGLSRAVLSAPRDRLDHDHCTATAVDCAATADGGCIAATSADGSPLDFRMVYVPPKTYGPGEKRAVYKQFQNYPRIVDASRAPSYAPTSPDQKPSVPIGYIDMPEGTTYGYWDAAYGVMNEAGLSM
;
A
#
# COMPACT_ATOMS: atom_id res chain seq x y z
N MET A 1 31.94 -19.46 77.36
CA MET A 1 30.72 -19.30 76.56
C MET A 1 31.10 -19.58 75.11
N LEU A 2 30.77 -20.79 74.64
CA LEU A 2 30.80 -21.17 73.23
C LEU A 2 29.77 -20.34 72.45
N SER A 3 30.05 -20.05 71.17
CA SER A 3 29.21 -20.44 70.01
C SER A 3 29.05 -19.39 68.89
N PHE A 4 29.37 -19.88 67.69
CA PHE A 4 28.75 -19.67 66.37
C PHE A 4 28.94 -18.35 65.59
N VAL A 5 29.93 -18.45 64.69
CA VAL A 5 29.98 -18.00 63.28
C VAL A 5 28.64 -17.60 62.65
N LEU A 6 28.59 -16.40 62.04
CA LEU A 6 27.59 -16.03 61.05
C LEU A 6 28.30 -15.56 59.77
N VAL A 7 28.19 -16.36 58.71
CA VAL A 7 28.65 -16.06 57.35
C VAL A 7 27.61 -15.16 56.69
N LEU A 8 27.98 -13.91 56.36
CA LEU A 8 27.15 -13.04 55.54
C LEU A 8 27.47 -13.31 54.07
N LEU A 9 26.55 -13.99 53.36
CA LEU A 9 26.61 -14.13 51.91
C LEU A 9 26.43 -12.75 51.25
N ALA A 10 27.39 -12.37 50.40
CA ALA A 10 27.24 -11.26 49.49
C ALA A 10 26.12 -11.58 48.48
N SER A 11 25.02 -10.84 48.55
CA SER A 11 23.95 -10.88 47.57
C SER A 11 24.46 -10.33 46.23
N VAL A 12 24.79 -11.23 45.30
CA VAL A 12 25.01 -10.87 43.90
C VAL A 12 23.66 -10.41 43.35
N GLY A 13 23.51 -9.10 43.21
CA GLY A 13 22.39 -8.50 42.50
C GLY A 13 22.43 -8.94 41.05
N LEU A 14 21.67 -9.97 40.71
CA LEU A 14 21.45 -10.39 39.33
C LEU A 14 20.49 -9.37 38.70
N SER A 15 21.03 -8.24 38.23
CA SER A 15 20.32 -7.37 37.30
C SER A 15 20.03 -8.20 36.06
N ARG A 16 18.81 -8.74 35.98
CA ARG A 16 18.25 -9.29 34.74
C ARG A 16 18.15 -8.12 33.77
N ALA A 17 19.20 -7.92 32.97
CA ALA A 17 19.06 -7.26 31.70
C ALA A 17 18.07 -8.12 30.90
N VAL A 18 16.82 -7.70 30.87
CA VAL A 18 15.87 -8.18 29.86
C VAL A 18 16.40 -7.62 28.57
N LEU A 19 17.27 -8.38 27.91
CA LEU A 19 17.62 -8.13 26.53
C LEU A 19 16.33 -8.40 25.75
N SER A 20 15.53 -7.35 25.57
CA SER A 20 14.49 -7.34 24.56
C SER A 20 15.22 -7.60 23.26
N ALA A 21 15.20 -8.85 22.79
CA ALA A 21 15.50 -9.12 21.40
C ALA A 21 14.69 -8.11 20.58
N PRO A 22 15.30 -7.42 19.58
CA PRO A 22 14.49 -6.65 18.66
C PRO A 22 13.45 -7.64 18.13
N ARG A 23 12.18 -7.37 18.42
CA ARG A 23 11.11 -8.00 17.67
C ARG A 23 11.33 -7.49 16.27
N ASP A 24 12.04 -8.27 15.46
CA ASP A 24 11.98 -8.18 14.03
C ASP A 24 10.57 -8.65 13.66
N ARG A 25 9.59 -7.82 14.02
CA ARG A 25 8.25 -7.89 13.49
C ARG A 25 8.48 -7.49 12.06
N LEU A 26 8.65 -8.49 11.19
CA LEU A 26 8.24 -8.35 9.81
C LEU A 26 6.82 -7.79 9.90
N ASP A 27 6.70 -6.47 9.75
CA ASP A 27 5.45 -5.74 9.86
C ASP A 27 4.64 -6.16 8.63
N HIS A 28 3.96 -7.29 8.77
CA HIS A 28 3.03 -7.75 7.76
C HIS A 28 1.79 -6.89 7.95
N ASP A 29 1.71 -5.84 7.14
CA ASP A 29 0.48 -5.08 6.99
C ASP A 29 -0.67 -6.05 6.66
N HIS A 30 -1.65 -6.14 7.56
CA HIS A 30 -2.71 -7.15 7.50
C HIS A 30 -3.98 -6.57 6.88
N CYS A 31 -3.99 -6.41 5.56
CA CYS A 31 -5.21 -5.99 4.86
C CYS A 31 -6.31 -7.05 4.97
N THR A 32 -7.56 -6.61 5.07
CA THR A 32 -8.76 -7.44 5.13
C THR A 32 -9.65 -7.13 3.94
N ALA A 33 -9.89 -8.12 3.09
CA ALA A 33 -10.83 -8.02 1.98
C ALA A 33 -12.24 -8.51 2.37
N THR A 34 -13.26 -7.83 1.89
CA THR A 34 -14.68 -8.16 2.08
C THR A 34 -15.37 -8.14 0.72
N ALA A 35 -16.13 -9.19 0.44
CA ALA A 35 -17.01 -9.25 -0.72
C ALA A 35 -18.43 -9.64 -0.27
N VAL A 36 -19.42 -8.93 -0.80
CA VAL A 36 -20.84 -9.22 -0.55
C VAL A 36 -21.54 -9.32 -1.89
N ASP A 37 -22.16 -10.47 -2.13
CA ASP A 37 -22.95 -10.71 -3.34
C ASP A 37 -24.15 -9.75 -3.39
N CYS A 38 -24.54 -9.36 -4.61
CA CYS A 38 -25.67 -8.46 -4.85
C CYS A 38 -26.96 -8.99 -4.20
N ALA A 39 -27.19 -10.32 -4.20
CA ALA A 39 -28.39 -10.90 -3.59
C ALA A 39 -28.35 -10.91 -2.04
N ALA A 40 -27.19 -10.61 -1.45
CA ALA A 40 -26.99 -10.56 0.00
C ALA A 40 -27.09 -9.14 0.58
N THR A 41 -27.21 -8.10 -0.24
CA THR A 41 -27.39 -6.71 0.20
C THR A 41 -28.86 -6.29 0.18
N ALA A 42 -29.21 -5.27 0.97
CA ALA A 42 -30.58 -4.80 1.10
C ALA A 42 -31.09 -4.05 -0.14
N ASP A 43 -30.19 -3.50 -0.95
CA ASP A 43 -30.48 -2.67 -2.12
C ASP A 43 -30.13 -3.36 -3.45
N GLY A 44 -29.61 -4.59 -3.40
CA GLY A 44 -29.22 -5.34 -4.60
C GLY A 44 -27.85 -4.95 -5.19
N GLY A 45 -27.10 -4.04 -4.54
CA GLY A 45 -25.75 -3.67 -4.96
C GLY A 45 -24.71 -4.71 -4.53
N CYS A 46 -23.70 -4.97 -5.35
CA CYS A 46 -22.56 -5.80 -4.97
C CYS A 46 -21.50 -4.95 -4.25
N ILE A 47 -20.81 -5.54 -3.27
CA ILE A 47 -19.74 -4.84 -2.53
C ILE A 47 -18.43 -5.62 -2.71
N ALA A 48 -17.39 -4.92 -3.16
CA ALA A 48 -16.00 -5.33 -3.03
C ALA A 48 -15.27 -4.24 -2.24
N ALA A 49 -14.65 -4.60 -1.13
CA ALA A 49 -14.01 -3.67 -0.22
C ALA A 49 -12.73 -4.27 0.38
N THR A 50 -11.78 -3.42 0.75
CA THR A 50 -10.58 -3.83 1.47
C THR A 50 -10.18 -2.77 2.49
N SER A 51 -9.65 -3.19 3.65
CA SER A 51 -8.80 -2.30 4.44
C SER A 51 -7.47 -2.10 3.70
N ALA A 52 -6.91 -0.90 3.81
CA ALA A 52 -5.56 -0.57 3.36
C ALA A 52 -4.73 -0.30 4.62
N ASP A 53 -4.29 -1.38 5.24
CA ASP A 53 -3.48 -1.31 6.46
C ASP A 53 -2.02 -1.13 6.04
N GLY A 54 -1.33 -0.19 6.66
CA GLY A 54 0.08 0.08 6.39
C GLY A 54 0.51 1.51 6.69
N SER A 55 1.81 1.68 6.89
CA SER A 55 2.42 2.99 7.07
C SER A 55 3.85 2.99 6.53
N PRO A 56 4.20 3.84 5.56
CA PRO A 56 3.36 4.90 4.95
C PRO A 56 2.39 4.40 3.86
N LEU A 57 1.27 5.12 3.67
CA LEU A 57 0.32 4.90 2.56
C LEU A 57 -0.09 6.24 1.90
N ASP A 58 -0.11 6.28 0.58
CA ASP A 58 -0.65 7.38 -0.23
C ASP A 58 -2.16 7.19 -0.45
N PHE A 59 -2.94 7.83 0.41
CA PHE A 59 -4.40 7.77 0.39
C PHE A 59 -5.07 8.65 -0.67
N ARG A 60 -4.31 9.25 -1.61
CA ARG A 60 -4.94 10.00 -2.71
C ARG A 60 -5.83 9.07 -3.53
N MET A 61 -7.05 9.51 -3.76
CA MET A 61 -7.94 8.93 -4.77
C MET A 61 -7.79 9.73 -6.06
N VAL A 62 -7.24 9.09 -7.08
CA VAL A 62 -6.88 9.72 -8.35
C VAL A 62 -7.78 9.18 -9.45
N TYR A 63 -8.51 10.06 -10.13
CA TYR A 63 -9.17 9.69 -11.38
C TYR A 63 -8.14 9.67 -12.51
N VAL A 64 -7.94 8.50 -13.10
CA VAL A 64 -7.14 8.29 -14.30
C VAL A 64 -8.10 8.38 -15.49
N PRO A 65 -8.01 9.41 -16.35
CA PRO A 65 -8.91 9.57 -17.47
C PRO A 65 -8.73 8.46 -18.53
N PRO A 66 -9.76 8.22 -19.36
CA PRO A 66 -9.65 7.45 -20.59
C PRO A 66 -8.44 7.89 -21.42
N LYS A 67 -7.74 6.93 -22.03
CA LYS A 67 -6.70 7.21 -23.01
C LYS A 67 -6.95 6.42 -24.29
N THR A 68 -6.88 7.13 -25.41
CA THR A 68 -6.91 6.51 -26.74
C THR A 68 -5.50 6.10 -27.12
N TYR A 69 -5.35 4.85 -27.54
CA TYR A 69 -4.11 4.28 -28.03
C TYR A 69 -4.20 4.03 -29.55
N GLY A 70 -3.13 4.42 -30.26
CA GLY A 70 -2.95 4.15 -31.68
C GLY A 70 -2.13 2.88 -31.96
N PRO A 71 -1.90 2.55 -33.25
CA PRO A 71 -1.12 1.37 -33.65
C PRO A 71 0.29 1.36 -33.03
N GLY A 72 0.63 0.28 -32.34
CA GLY A 72 1.95 0.08 -31.73
C GLY A 72 2.23 0.94 -30.50
N GLU A 73 1.24 1.68 -29.99
CA GLU A 73 1.41 2.46 -28.77
C GLU A 73 1.49 1.56 -27.54
N LYS A 74 2.28 2.02 -26.58
CA LYS A 74 2.59 1.27 -25.35
C LYS A 74 2.27 2.10 -24.12
N ARG A 75 1.91 1.43 -23.04
CA ARG A 75 1.74 2.04 -21.72
C ARG A 75 2.93 1.70 -20.83
N ALA A 76 3.54 2.73 -20.23
CA ALA A 76 4.60 2.56 -19.26
C ALA A 76 4.09 1.79 -18.02
N VAL A 77 4.94 0.92 -17.49
CA VAL A 77 4.74 0.22 -16.22
C VAL A 77 5.77 0.77 -15.25
N TYR A 78 5.33 1.16 -14.06
CA TYR A 78 6.17 1.69 -13.00
C TYR A 78 6.25 0.69 -11.85
N LYS A 79 7.34 0.74 -11.10
CA LYS A 79 7.37 0.10 -9.78
C LYS A 79 6.36 0.82 -8.90
N GLN A 80 5.36 0.10 -8.41
CA GLN A 80 4.42 0.65 -7.45
C GLN A 80 5.08 0.77 -6.08
N PHE A 81 4.95 1.95 -5.49
CA PHE A 81 5.22 2.18 -4.08
C PHE A 81 3.90 2.48 -3.39
N GLN A 82 3.76 2.05 -2.15
CA GLN A 82 2.60 2.39 -1.34
C GLN A 82 2.71 3.80 -0.72
N ASN A 83 3.93 4.31 -0.57
CA ASN A 83 4.22 5.63 -0.02
C ASN A 83 3.92 6.75 -1.02
N TYR A 84 3.67 7.96 -0.51
CA TYR A 84 3.58 9.15 -1.37
C TYR A 84 4.97 9.60 -1.85
N PRO A 85 5.12 9.93 -3.15
CA PRO A 85 4.16 9.69 -4.23
C PRO A 85 4.22 8.23 -4.73
N ARG A 86 3.05 7.59 -4.98
CA ARG A 86 3.01 6.23 -5.56
C ARG A 86 3.76 6.15 -6.89
N ILE A 87 3.53 7.16 -7.72
CA ILE A 87 4.21 7.47 -8.98
C ILE A 87 4.17 8.99 -9.21
N VAL A 88 5.04 9.47 -10.10
CA VAL A 88 5.06 10.84 -10.63
C VAL A 88 4.98 10.72 -12.15
N ASP A 89 3.78 10.96 -12.70
CA ASP A 89 3.49 10.85 -14.13
C ASP A 89 2.26 11.71 -14.49
N ALA A 90 2.54 12.95 -14.90
CA ALA A 90 1.50 13.88 -15.34
C ALA A 90 0.73 13.40 -16.59
N SER A 91 1.31 12.49 -17.38
CA SER A 91 0.66 11.94 -18.57
C SER A 91 -0.39 10.88 -18.24
N ARG A 92 -0.29 10.25 -17.06
CA ARG A 92 -1.30 9.30 -16.58
C ARG A 92 -2.52 10.02 -16.01
N ALA A 93 -2.31 11.02 -15.15
CA ALA A 93 -3.38 11.85 -14.62
C ALA A 93 -2.81 13.17 -14.08
N PRO A 94 -3.56 14.30 -14.13
CA PRO A 94 -3.12 15.56 -13.54
C PRO A 94 -2.75 15.44 -12.06
N SER A 95 -3.44 14.60 -11.30
CA SER A 95 -3.15 14.39 -9.87
C SER A 95 -1.84 13.61 -9.61
N TYR A 96 -1.24 13.01 -10.63
CA TYR A 96 0.10 12.40 -10.57
C TYR A 96 1.20 13.34 -11.08
N ALA A 97 0.88 14.58 -11.43
CA ALA A 97 1.89 15.60 -11.71
C ALA A 97 2.75 15.87 -10.47
N PRO A 98 4.05 16.21 -10.65
CA PRO A 98 4.90 16.57 -9.53
C PRO A 98 4.35 17.78 -8.79
N THR A 99 4.30 17.70 -7.46
CA THR A 99 3.83 18.80 -6.59
C THR A 99 4.97 19.69 -6.09
N SER A 100 6.22 19.31 -6.33
CA SER A 100 7.41 20.11 -5.99
C SER A 100 8.54 19.86 -7.01
N PRO A 101 9.53 20.77 -7.09
CA PRO A 101 10.70 20.59 -7.96
C PRO A 101 11.53 19.33 -7.64
N ASP A 102 11.45 18.83 -6.40
CA ASP A 102 12.20 17.64 -5.97
C ASP A 102 11.55 16.33 -6.42
N GLN A 103 10.26 16.36 -6.79
CA GLN A 103 9.57 15.18 -7.31
C GLN A 103 9.95 14.93 -8.78
N LYS A 104 10.90 14.02 -8.96
CA LYS A 104 11.32 13.58 -10.29
C LYS A 104 10.28 12.62 -10.91
N PRO A 105 10.06 12.67 -12.23
CA PRO A 105 9.24 11.68 -12.93
C PRO A 105 9.67 10.25 -12.61
N SER A 106 8.69 9.36 -12.44
CA SER A 106 8.96 7.94 -12.20
C SER A 106 9.63 7.30 -13.42
N VAL A 107 10.57 6.39 -13.19
CA VAL A 107 11.25 5.65 -14.26
C VAL A 107 10.46 4.38 -14.58
N PRO A 108 10.03 4.16 -15.84
CA PRO A 108 9.39 2.93 -16.24
C PRO A 108 10.29 1.71 -16.03
N ILE A 109 9.73 0.62 -15.50
CA ILE A 109 10.39 -0.69 -15.41
C ILE A 109 10.06 -1.59 -16.62
N GLY A 110 9.16 -1.14 -17.49
CA GLY A 110 8.73 -1.87 -18.68
C GLY A 110 7.58 -1.18 -19.38
N TYR A 111 7.07 -1.82 -20.42
CA TYR A 111 5.98 -1.33 -21.26
C TYR A 111 5.02 -2.46 -21.63
N ILE A 112 3.73 -2.15 -21.69
CA ILE A 112 2.68 -3.06 -22.15
C ILE A 112 2.16 -2.57 -23.49
N ASP A 113 2.06 -3.47 -24.46
CA ASP A 113 1.37 -3.22 -25.73
C ASP A 113 -0.11 -2.98 -25.47
N MET A 114 -0.60 -1.82 -25.88
CA MET A 114 -2.00 -1.48 -25.70
C MET A 114 -2.77 -1.80 -26.98
N PRO A 115 -3.98 -2.39 -26.88
CA PRO A 115 -4.86 -2.51 -28.04
C PRO A 115 -5.23 -1.11 -28.54
N GLU A 116 -5.42 -0.99 -29.84
CA GLU A 116 -5.94 0.24 -30.45
C GLU A 116 -7.35 0.54 -29.90
N GLY A 117 -7.62 1.83 -29.65
CA GLY A 117 -8.89 2.30 -29.12
C GLY A 117 -8.78 3.00 -27.75
N THR A 118 -9.93 3.31 -27.15
CA THR A 118 -10.00 4.09 -25.91
C THR A 118 -10.20 3.18 -24.71
N THR A 119 -9.32 3.28 -23.71
CA THR A 119 -9.53 2.62 -22.41
C THR A 119 -10.60 3.34 -21.61
N TYR A 120 -11.27 2.64 -20.69
CA TYR A 120 -12.08 3.30 -19.67
C TYR A 120 -11.22 4.14 -18.73
N GLY A 121 -11.79 5.24 -18.25
CA GLY A 121 -11.29 5.92 -17.07
C GLY A 121 -11.56 5.08 -15.82
N TYR A 122 -10.77 5.30 -14.77
CA TYR A 122 -10.96 4.61 -13.50
C TYR A 122 -10.41 5.39 -12.31
N TRP A 123 -10.93 5.06 -11.14
CA TRP A 123 -10.45 5.58 -9.86
C TRP A 123 -9.33 4.69 -9.32
N ASP A 124 -8.20 5.31 -9.03
CA ASP A 124 -6.96 4.70 -8.55
C ASP A 124 -6.64 5.21 -7.13
N ALA A 125 -6.64 4.31 -6.16
CA ALA A 125 -6.22 4.56 -4.79
C ALA A 125 -5.07 3.58 -4.43
N ALA A 126 -4.77 3.34 -3.15
CA ALA A 126 -3.83 2.28 -2.77
C ALA A 126 -4.15 0.94 -3.47
N TYR A 127 -5.42 0.72 -3.81
CA TYR A 127 -5.94 -0.30 -4.71
C TYR A 127 -6.79 0.33 -5.83
N GLY A 128 -7.02 -0.40 -6.91
CA GLY A 128 -8.02 -0.02 -7.92
C GLY A 128 -9.42 0.01 -7.29
N VAL A 129 -10.22 1.03 -7.62
CA VAL A 129 -11.54 1.22 -6.99
C VAL A 129 -12.66 0.80 -7.95
N MET A 130 -12.87 1.56 -9.03
CA MET A 130 -13.90 1.28 -10.02
C MET A 130 -13.59 2.00 -11.33
N ASN A 131 -13.90 1.36 -12.46
CA ASN A 131 -13.84 1.99 -13.78
C ASN A 131 -15.20 2.56 -14.23
N GLU A 132 -15.20 3.31 -15.33
CA GLU A 132 -16.42 3.92 -15.89
C GLU A 132 -17.46 2.91 -16.41
N ALA A 133 -17.10 1.64 -16.53
CA ALA A 133 -18.03 0.56 -16.85
C ALA A 133 -18.67 -0.09 -15.60
N GLY A 134 -18.39 0.43 -14.41
CA GLY A 134 -18.90 -0.11 -13.14
C GLY A 134 -18.18 -1.36 -12.65
N LEU A 135 -17.01 -1.70 -13.22
CA LEU A 135 -16.19 -2.81 -12.76
C LEU A 135 -15.28 -2.35 -11.62
N SER A 136 -15.41 -2.98 -10.45
CA SER A 136 -14.57 -2.76 -9.28
C SER A 136 -13.55 -3.89 -9.06
N MET A 137 -12.53 -3.61 -8.25
CA MET A 137 -11.46 -4.54 -7.86
C MET A 137 -11.42 -4.70 -6.35
#